data_AF-A0A075MPE4-F1
#
_entry.id   AF-A0A075MPE4-F1
#
_cell.length_a   1.000
_cell.length_b   1.000
_cell.length_c   1.000
_cell.angle_alpha   90.00
_cell.angle_beta   90.00
_cell.angle_gamma   90.00
#
_symmetry.space_group_name_H-M   'P 1'
#
loop_
_entity.id
_entity.type
_entity.pdbx_description
1 polymer ?
#
loop_
_entity_poly.entity_id
_entity_poly.type
_entity_poly.pdbx_seq_one_letter_code
_entity_poly.pdbx_strand_id
1 'polypeptide(L)'
;MFGIFGAIAEYERELIIERTKAGLLSARARGRLGGRPRKMDIATLQMAMAAMSNRKSMAEEVAKKLGIKKATLYYYVNGDGSLKEAGVKLLNAFK
;
A
#
# COMPACT_ATOMS: atom_id res chain seq x y z
N MET A 1 31.17 -4.75 -36.12
CA MET A 1 31.43 -3.74 -35.05
C MET A 1 30.22 -3.49 -34.14
N PHE A 2 28.97 -3.73 -34.55
CA PHE A 2 27.78 -3.51 -33.69
C PHE A 2 27.61 -4.54 -32.55
N GLY A 3 28.07 -5.79 -32.71
CA GLY A 3 27.90 -6.83 -31.70
C GLY A 3 28.71 -6.62 -30.41
N ILE A 4 29.93 -6.05 -30.51
CA ILE A 4 30.78 -5.78 -29.34
C ILE A 4 30.17 -4.68 -28.47
N PHE A 5 29.69 -3.60 -29.08
CA PHE A 5 28.99 -2.53 -28.35
C PHE A 5 27.66 -3.01 -27.76
N GLY A 6 26.94 -3.90 -28.45
CA GLY A 6 25.76 -4.56 -27.89
C GLY A 6 26.08 -5.36 -26.62
N ALA A 7 27.10 -6.21 -26.68
CA ALA A 7 27.53 -7.01 -25.53
C ALA A 7 27.98 -6.17 -24.34
N ILE A 8 28.70 -5.07 -24.59
CA ILE A 8 29.11 -4.13 -23.53
C ILE A 8 27.89 -3.43 -22.92
N ALA A 9 26.95 -2.98 -23.74
CA ALA A 9 25.73 -2.32 -23.26
C ALA A 9 24.86 -3.26 -22.41
N GLU A 10 24.76 -4.54 -22.78
CA GLU A 10 24.07 -5.55 -22.00
C GLU A 10 24.75 -5.79 -20.65
N TYR A 11 26.07 -5.92 -20.63
CA TYR A 11 26.85 -6.07 -19.41
C TYR A 11 26.69 -4.88 -18.45
N GLU A 12 26.77 -3.64 -18.97
CA GLU A 12 26.56 -2.44 -18.16
C GLU A 12 25.14 -2.38 -17.57
N ARG A 13 24.13 -2.77 -18.35
CA ARG A 13 22.75 -2.84 -17.87
C ARG A 13 22.60 -3.85 -16.74
N GLU A 14 23.19 -5.04 -16.87
CA GLU A 14 23.15 -6.06 -15.82
C GLU A 14 23.81 -5.57 -14.53
N LEU A 15 24.97 -4.92 -14.64
CA LEU A 15 25.70 -4.37 -13.49
C LEU A 15 24.89 -3.27 -12.75
N ILE A 16 24.17 -2.42 -13.50
CA ILE A 16 23.28 -1.40 -12.92
C ILE A 16 22.10 -2.05 -12.18
N ILE A 17 21.51 -3.10 -12.76
CA ILE A 17 20.41 -3.84 -12.13
C ILE A 17 20.88 -4.48 -10.82
N GLU A 18 22.06 -5.11 -10.83
CA GLU A 18 22.62 -5.76 -9.65
C GLU A 18 22.87 -4.76 -8.52
N ARG A 19 23.50 -3.62 -8.82
CA ARG A 19 23.71 -2.54 -7.83
C ARG A 19 22.39 -1.99 -7.29
N THR A 20 21.39 -1.82 -8.15
CA THR A 20 20.06 -1.33 -7.74
C THR A 20 19.41 -2.32 -6.77
N LYS A 21 19.48 -3.62 -7.06
CA LYS A 21 18.97 -4.67 -6.16
C LYS A 21 19.71 -4.66 -4.82
N ALA A 22 21.04 -4.59 -4.83
CA ALA A 22 21.84 -4.51 -3.61
C ALA A 22 21.46 -3.27 -2.76
N GLY A 23 21.28 -2.11 -3.39
CA GLY A 23 20.82 -0.90 -2.71
C GLY A 23 19.42 -1.02 -2.10
N LEU A 24 18.48 -1.63 -2.82
CA LEU A 24 17.13 -1.90 -2.32
C LEU A 24 17.13 -2.86 -1.13
N LEU A 25 17.94 -3.93 -1.19
CA LEU A 25 18.09 -4.88 -0.08
C LEU A 25 18.65 -4.18 1.17
N SER A 26 19.70 -3.37 0.98
CA SER A 26 20.28 -2.57 2.06
C SER A 26 19.27 -1.58 2.67
N ALA A 27 18.44 -0.92 1.84
CA ALA A 27 17.38 -0.03 2.31
C ALA A 27 16.28 -0.79 3.10
N ARG A 28 15.89 -1.97 2.63
CA ARG A 28 14.92 -2.85 3.33
C ARG A 28 15.45 -3.33 4.67
N ALA A 29 16.73 -3.69 4.75
CA ALA A 29 17.38 -4.07 6.01
C ALA A 29 17.36 -2.92 7.04
N ARG A 30 17.39 -1.66 6.59
CA ARG A 30 17.18 -0.46 7.43
C ARG A 30 15.71 -0.15 7.73
N GLY A 31 14.78 -1.04 7.40
CA GLY A 31 13.34 -0.88 7.65
C GLY A 31 12.58 -0.07 6.59
N ARG A 32 13.22 0.35 5.48
CA ARG A 32 12.49 1.03 4.39
C ARG A 32 11.80 -0.01 3.50
N LEU A 33 10.47 -0.12 3.62
CA LEU A 33 9.69 -1.05 2.80
C LEU A 33 9.61 -0.63 1.32
N GLY A 34 9.57 0.68 1.05
CA GLY A 34 9.36 1.24 -0.29
C GLY A 34 7.89 1.21 -0.74
N GLY A 35 7.64 1.43 -2.03
CA GLY A 35 6.29 1.40 -2.61
C GLY A 35 5.43 2.64 -2.31
N ARG A 36 4.18 2.62 -2.76
CA ARG A 36 3.22 3.72 -2.54
C ARG A 36 2.71 3.67 -1.09
N PRO A 37 2.77 4.79 -0.33
CA PRO A 37 2.24 4.81 1.02
C PRO A 37 0.73 4.55 1.03
N ARG A 38 0.27 3.75 2.01
CA ARG A 38 -1.15 3.49 2.22
C ARG A 38 -1.81 4.75 2.76
N LYS A 39 -3.01 5.05 2.26
CA LYS A 39 -3.87 6.13 2.81
C LYS A 39 -4.68 5.68 4.03
N MET A 40 -4.87 4.37 4.21
CA MET A 40 -5.61 3.80 5.32
C MET A 40 -4.65 3.52 6.47
N ASP A 41 -4.93 4.10 7.62
CA ASP A 41 -4.24 3.84 8.88
C ASP A 41 -5.19 3.16 9.89
N ILE A 42 -4.66 2.59 10.97
CA ILE A 42 -5.45 1.87 11.98
C ILE A 42 -6.47 2.79 12.64
N ALA A 43 -6.07 4.00 12.99
CA ALA A 43 -6.99 4.99 13.56
C ALA A 43 -8.13 5.31 12.58
N THR A 44 -7.80 5.53 11.31
CA THR A 44 -8.77 5.74 10.23
C THR A 44 -9.68 4.53 10.03
N LEU A 45 -9.15 3.32 10.20
CA LEU A 45 -9.92 2.07 10.10
C LEU A 45 -10.94 1.95 11.23
N GLN A 46 -10.54 2.22 12.46
CA GLN A 46 -11.45 2.21 13.62
C GLN A 46 -12.55 3.27 13.48
N MET A 47 -12.20 4.48 13.05
CA MET A 47 -13.18 5.54 12.76
C MET A 47 -14.14 5.13 11.63
N ALA A 48 -13.63 4.50 10.57
CA ALA A 48 -14.44 4.00 9.47
C ALA A 48 -15.40 2.90 9.94
N MET A 49 -14.96 1.96 10.78
CA MET A 49 -15.82 0.91 11.34
C MET A 49 -16.97 1.49 12.15
N ALA A 50 -16.66 2.42 13.07
CA ALA A 50 -17.68 3.07 13.90
C ALA A 50 -18.68 3.87 13.05
N ALA A 51 -18.19 4.62 12.06
CA ALA A 51 -19.03 5.41 11.17
C ALA A 51 -19.92 4.55 10.27
N MET A 52 -19.42 3.42 9.77
CA MET A 52 -20.18 2.50 8.91
C MET A 52 -21.15 1.61 9.70
N SER A 53 -20.92 1.39 10.99
CA SER A 53 -21.85 0.65 11.86
C SER A 53 -23.19 1.38 12.04
N ASN A 54 -23.23 2.70 11.81
CA ASN A 54 -24.48 3.45 11.83
C ASN A 54 -25.18 3.32 10.47
N ARG A 55 -26.33 2.64 10.45
CA ARG A 55 -27.14 2.41 9.23
C ARG A 55 -27.63 3.68 8.53
N LYS A 56 -27.60 4.85 9.21
CA LYS A 56 -27.98 6.15 8.60
C LYS A 56 -26.81 6.84 7.90
N SER A 57 -25.59 6.35 8.07
CA SER A 57 -24.40 7.00 7.53
C SER A 57 -24.21 6.69 6.04
N MET A 58 -24.07 7.73 5.23
CA MET A 58 -23.77 7.58 3.81
C MET A 58 -22.28 7.33 3.62
N ALA A 59 -21.92 6.23 2.98
CA ALA A 59 -20.52 5.85 2.75
C ALA A 59 -19.72 6.92 1.96
N GLU A 60 -20.40 7.70 1.11
CA GLU A 60 -19.85 8.85 0.39
C GLU A 60 -19.30 9.92 1.35
N GLU A 61 -20.11 10.29 2.34
CA GLU A 61 -19.77 11.32 3.32
C GLU A 61 -18.70 10.85 4.28
N VAL A 62 -18.77 9.59 4.69
CA VAL A 62 -17.74 8.96 5.54
C VAL A 62 -16.40 8.97 4.83
N ALA A 63 -16.35 8.56 3.56
CA ALA A 63 -15.13 8.58 2.77
C ALA A 63 -14.56 10.01 2.61
N LYS A 64 -15.44 10.98 2.34
CA LYS A 64 -15.06 12.40 2.21
C LYS A 64 -14.49 12.97 3.51
N LYS A 65 -15.13 12.70 4.66
CA LYS A 65 -14.65 13.12 5.98
C LYS A 65 -13.30 12.50 6.33
N LEU A 66 -13.08 11.25 5.96
CA LEU A 66 -11.82 10.54 6.17
C LEU A 66 -10.75 10.82 5.10
N GLY A 67 -11.04 11.66 4.10
CA GLY A 67 -10.08 12.02 3.04
C GLY A 67 -9.69 10.86 2.11
N ILE A 68 -10.51 9.80 2.06
CA ILE A 68 -10.29 8.62 1.23
C ILE A 68 -11.36 8.49 0.15
N LYS A 69 -11.07 7.72 -0.91
CA LYS A 69 -12.09 7.40 -1.91
C LYS A 69 -13.03 6.31 -1.36
N LYS A 70 -14.28 6.32 -1.81
CA LYS A 70 -15.30 5.30 -1.49
C LYS A 70 -14.83 3.87 -1.79
N ALA A 71 -14.11 3.70 -2.90
CA ALA A 71 -13.48 2.42 -3.24
C ALA A 71 -12.46 1.95 -2.19
N THR A 72 -11.67 2.88 -1.62
CA THR A 72 -10.75 2.55 -0.53
C THR A 72 -11.51 2.18 0.74
N LEU A 73 -12.56 2.92 1.09
CA LEU A 73 -13.39 2.60 2.26
C LEU A 73 -13.97 1.18 2.16
N TYR A 74 -14.61 0.84 1.04
CA TYR A 74 -15.19 -0.50 0.84
C TYR A 74 -14.18 -1.63 0.65
N TYR A 75 -12.92 -1.32 0.35
CA TYR A 75 -11.86 -2.32 0.30
C TYR A 75 -11.52 -2.83 1.71
N TYR A 76 -11.63 -1.97 2.73
CA TYR A 76 -11.30 -2.31 4.12
C TYR A 76 -12.51 -2.67 4.99
N VAL A 77 -13.67 -2.03 4.77
CA VAL A 77 -14.84 -2.13 5.65
C VAL A 77 -16.11 -2.41 4.82
N ASN A 78 -17.00 -3.23 5.35
CA ASN A 78 -18.32 -3.51 4.78
C ASN A 78 -19.36 -2.42 5.11
N GLY A 79 -20.53 -2.49 4.48
CA GLY A 79 -21.65 -1.56 4.70
C GLY A 79 -22.21 -1.55 6.13
N ASP A 80 -21.91 -2.59 6.91
CA ASP A 80 -22.35 -2.81 8.30
C ASP A 80 -21.26 -2.47 9.34
N GLY A 81 -20.08 -2.02 8.89
CA GLY A 81 -18.93 -1.77 9.77
C GLY A 81 -18.03 -2.99 10.03
N SER A 82 -18.35 -4.17 9.48
CA SER A 82 -17.48 -5.34 9.61
C SER A 82 -16.21 -5.23 8.75
N LEU A 83 -15.11 -5.81 9.24
CA LEU A 83 -13.80 -5.75 8.57
C LEU A 83 -13.71 -6.78 7.44
N LYS A 84 -13.19 -6.35 6.29
CA LYS A 84 -12.73 -7.26 5.22
C LYS A 84 -11.33 -7.77 5.50
N GLU A 85 -10.91 -8.76 4.73
CA GLU A 85 -9.56 -9.37 4.82
C GLU A 85 -8.43 -8.32 4.84
N ALA A 86 -8.54 -7.27 4.02
CA ALA A 86 -7.57 -6.18 4.01
C ALA A 86 -7.52 -5.38 5.32
N GLY A 87 -8.67 -5.16 5.97
CA GLY A 87 -8.76 -4.50 7.26
C GLY A 87 -8.22 -5.37 8.40
N VAL A 88 -8.51 -6.67 8.37
CA VAL A 88 -7.97 -7.63 9.34
C VAL A 88 -6.44 -7.71 9.24
N LYS A 89 -5.90 -7.77 8.01
CA LYS A 89 -4.44 -7.74 7.79
C LYS A 89 -3.80 -6.46 8.30
N LEU A 90 -4.47 -5.31 8.14
CA LEU A 90 -3.97 -4.03 8.65
C LEU A 90 -3.92 -4.03 10.18
N LEU A 91 -4.96 -4.55 10.84
CA LEU A 91 -5.03 -4.62 12.30
C LEU A 91 -4.00 -5.60 12.89
N ASN A 92 -3.79 -6.73 12.23
CA ASN A 92 -2.86 -7.77 12.67
C ASN A 92 -1.39 -7.43 12.40
N ALA A 93 -1.09 -6.56 11.44
CA ALA A 93 0.30 -6.20 11.10
C ALA A 93 1.04 -5.40 12.19
N PHE A 94 0.31 -4.91 13.21
CA PHE A 94 0.85 -4.09 14.31
C PHE A 94 0.68 -4.74 15.68
N LYS A 95 0.17 -5.97 15.73
CA LYS A 95 0.00 -6.76 16.96
C LYS A 95 1.14 -7.76 17.08
#